data_AF-D7GUQ0-F1
#
_entry.id   AF-D7GUQ0-F1
#
_cell.length_a   1.000
_cell.length_b   1.000
_cell.length_c   1.000
_cell.angle_alpha   90.00
_cell.angle_beta   90.00
_cell.angle_gamma   90.00
#
_symmetry.space_group_name_H-M   'P 1'
#
loop_
_entity.id
_entity.type
_entity.pdbx_description
1 polymer ?
#
loop_
_entity_poly.entity_id
_entity_poly.type
_entity_poly.pdbx_seq_one_letter_code
_entity_poly.pdbx_strand_id
1 'polypeptide(L)'
;MEMEGELMKDSRKDSKGRVLKDGESQRKDGSYEYKGADGRRHSVYAGTLKELREKRKQAEKNVEDGILFVNQNILLNDVFDIYFSGKTELKESTRSNYKYMYDKFVRMKFGMRKISLIKYSDIREFYNYLINDLSFKPNSLEIIHSLLHPTFTLAVRDGYIRCNPSDGLRGDIKKSHCWEKPQRHALTEAEQGAESS
;
A
#
# COMPACT_ATOMS: atom_id res chain seq x y z
N MET A 1 -61.57 -19.77 14.32
CA MET A 1 -60.51 -20.79 14.27
C MET A 1 -59.73 -20.51 13.01
N GLU A 2 -58.70 -19.70 13.11
CA GLU A 2 -57.76 -19.43 12.02
C GLU A 2 -56.36 -19.63 12.61
N MET A 3 -55.73 -20.73 12.22
CA MET A 3 -54.35 -21.03 12.58
C MET A 3 -53.46 -20.30 11.57
N GLU A 4 -52.87 -19.18 11.98
CA GLU A 4 -51.74 -18.60 11.26
C GLU A 4 -50.54 -19.55 11.43
N GLY A 5 -50.26 -20.33 10.39
CA GLY A 5 -49.04 -21.12 10.30
C GLY A 5 -47.85 -20.20 10.10
N GLU A 6 -47.12 -19.90 11.18
CA GLU A 6 -45.78 -19.33 11.10
C GLU A 6 -44.89 -20.25 10.24
N LEU A 7 -44.53 -19.77 9.05
CA LEU A 7 -43.54 -20.38 8.18
C LEU A 7 -42.19 -20.45 8.93
N MET A 8 -41.92 -21.59 9.59
CA MET A 8 -40.61 -21.90 10.14
C MET A 8 -39.59 -21.90 8.99
N LYS A 9 -38.77 -20.85 8.92
CA LYS A 9 -37.66 -20.74 7.98
C LYS A 9 -36.63 -21.80 8.36
N ASP A 10 -36.67 -22.94 7.67
CA ASP A 10 -35.76 -24.06 7.95
C ASP A 10 -34.32 -23.57 7.77
N SER A 11 -33.62 -23.48 8.88
CA SER A 11 -32.32 -22.82 8.96
C SER A 11 -31.27 -23.87 8.67
N ARG A 12 -30.50 -23.71 7.58
CA ARG A 12 -29.41 -24.63 7.22
C ARG A 12 -28.44 -24.76 8.39
N LYS A 13 -28.16 -25.99 8.84
CA LYS A 13 -27.24 -26.27 9.95
C LYS A 13 -26.02 -27.03 9.45
N ASP A 14 -24.89 -26.84 10.12
CA ASP A 14 -23.67 -27.62 9.90
C ASP A 14 -23.74 -28.99 10.59
N SER A 15 -22.73 -29.83 10.37
CA SER A 15 -22.62 -31.17 10.99
C SER A 15 -22.52 -31.16 12.52
N LYS A 16 -22.36 -29.98 13.14
CA LYS A 16 -22.34 -29.76 14.60
C LYS A 16 -23.60 -29.07 15.11
N GLY A 17 -24.65 -28.95 14.29
CA GLY A 17 -25.94 -28.35 14.65
C GLY A 17 -25.96 -26.82 14.69
N ARG A 18 -24.90 -26.14 14.24
CA ARG A 18 -24.83 -24.67 14.22
C ARG A 18 -25.51 -24.11 12.97
N VAL A 19 -26.28 -23.04 13.13
CA VAL A 19 -26.98 -22.38 12.03
C VAL A 19 -25.99 -21.64 11.12
N LEU A 20 -26.06 -21.96 9.83
CA LEU A 20 -25.35 -21.32 8.72
C LEU A 20 -26.19 -20.17 8.19
N LYS A 21 -25.55 -19.01 7.97
CA LYS A 21 -26.18 -17.84 7.35
C LYS A 21 -26.22 -17.98 5.83
N ASP A 22 -26.92 -17.05 5.18
CA ASP A 22 -26.93 -16.97 3.72
C ASP A 22 -25.52 -16.78 3.17
N GLY A 23 -25.22 -17.52 2.09
CA GLY A 23 -23.89 -17.63 1.51
C GLY A 23 -22.93 -18.59 2.23
N GLU A 24 -23.18 -18.97 3.49
CA GLU A 24 -22.33 -19.91 4.25
C GLU A 24 -22.66 -21.38 3.89
N SER A 25 -21.63 -22.22 3.73
CA SER A 25 -21.72 -23.66 3.53
C SER A 25 -20.60 -24.38 4.27
N GLN A 26 -20.83 -25.65 4.61
CA GLN A 26 -19.78 -26.54 5.14
C GLN A 26 -19.38 -27.53 4.04
N ARG A 27 -18.08 -27.69 3.83
CA ARG A 27 -17.48 -28.62 2.87
C ARG A 27 -17.36 -30.02 3.47
N LYS A 28 -17.16 -31.02 2.60
CA LYS A 28 -17.01 -32.44 3.00
C LYS A 28 -15.84 -32.68 3.95
N ASP A 29 -14.80 -31.85 3.89
CA ASP A 29 -13.62 -31.91 4.76
C ASP A 29 -13.84 -31.23 6.13
N GLY A 30 -15.03 -30.68 6.38
CA GLY A 30 -15.38 -29.98 7.61
C GLY A 30 -14.98 -28.49 7.63
N SER A 31 -14.29 -28.00 6.59
CA SER A 31 -14.02 -26.57 6.41
C SER A 31 -15.27 -25.81 5.98
N TYR A 32 -15.24 -24.48 6.13
CA TYR A 32 -16.36 -23.60 5.81
C TYR A 32 -16.04 -22.75 4.59
N GLU A 33 -17.06 -22.51 3.77
CA GLU A 33 -17.02 -21.61 2.62
C GLU A 33 -18.12 -20.55 2.75
N TYR A 34 -17.82 -19.32 2.33
CA TYR A 34 -18.79 -18.26 2.13
C TYR A 34 -18.75 -17.78 0.68
N LYS A 35 -19.91 -17.79 0.01
CA LYS A 35 -20.10 -17.23 -1.34
C LYS A 35 -20.90 -15.93 -1.24
N GLY A 36 -20.29 -14.83 -1.68
CA GLY A 36 -20.95 -13.53 -1.77
C GLY A 36 -22.15 -13.53 -2.73
N ALA A 37 -23.10 -12.61 -2.51
CA ALA A 37 -24.33 -12.47 -3.28
C ALA A 37 -24.09 -12.06 -4.75
N ASP A 38 -22.90 -11.55 -5.08
CA ASP A 38 -22.45 -11.21 -6.42
C ASP A 38 -22.06 -12.43 -7.28
N GLY A 39 -22.04 -13.62 -6.66
CA GLY A 39 -22.08 -14.91 -7.33
C GLY A 39 -20.88 -15.31 -8.18
N ARG A 40 -19.82 -14.49 -8.31
CA ARG A 40 -18.81 -14.74 -9.35
C ARG A 40 -17.33 -14.69 -8.94
N ARG A 41 -16.90 -14.07 -7.83
CA ARG A 41 -15.44 -13.95 -7.56
C ARG A 41 -14.92 -14.01 -6.12
N HIS A 42 -15.77 -14.14 -5.09
CA HIS A 42 -15.33 -14.03 -3.70
C HIS A 42 -15.78 -15.22 -2.85
N SER A 43 -15.21 -16.40 -3.09
CA SER A 43 -15.31 -17.51 -2.13
C SER A 43 -14.26 -17.33 -1.04
N VAL A 44 -14.71 -17.20 0.20
CA VAL A 44 -13.85 -17.13 1.39
C VAL A 44 -13.86 -18.49 2.09
N TYR A 45 -12.70 -18.97 2.50
CA TYR A 45 -12.57 -20.27 3.19
C TYR A 45 -11.99 -20.12 4.60
N ALA A 46 -12.42 -20.99 5.52
CA ALA A 46 -11.93 -21.02 6.89
C ALA A 46 -12.05 -22.42 7.52
N GLY A 47 -11.20 -22.72 8.50
CA GLY A 47 -11.27 -23.99 9.24
C GLY A 47 -12.39 -24.00 10.27
N THR A 48 -12.88 -22.82 10.68
CA THR A 48 -13.97 -22.68 11.65
C THR A 48 -15.02 -21.67 11.20
N LEU A 49 -16.26 -21.88 11.65
CA LEU A 49 -17.37 -20.97 11.37
C LEU A 49 -17.15 -19.54 11.92
N LYS A 50 -16.41 -19.41 13.02
CA LYS A 50 -16.08 -18.10 13.61
C LYS A 50 -15.12 -17.33 12.71
N GLU A 51 -14.03 -17.97 12.29
CA GLU A 51 -13.04 -17.39 11.38
C GLU A 51 -13.68 -17.05 10.02
N LEU A 52 -14.61 -17.89 9.52
CA LEU A 52 -15.37 -17.59 8.30
C LEU A 52 -16.14 -16.28 8.42
N ARG A 53 -16.81 -16.05 9.55
CA ARG A 53 -17.62 -14.85 9.80
C ARG A 53 -16.78 -13.60 9.95
N GLU A 54 -15.60 -13.70 10.55
CA GLU A 54 -14.63 -12.59 10.62
C GLU A 54 -14.14 -12.21 9.22
N LYS A 55 -13.72 -13.19 8.41
CA LYS A 55 -13.30 -12.97 7.02
C LYS A 55 -14.45 -12.42 6.15
N ARG A 56 -15.68 -12.91 6.35
CA ARG A 56 -16.89 -12.36 5.71
C ARG A 56 -17.08 -10.88 6.04
N LYS A 57 -17.06 -10.51 7.33
CA LYS A 57 -17.23 -9.11 7.76
C LYS A 57 -16.17 -8.20 7.15
N GLN A 58 -14.94 -8.69 7.03
CA GLN A 58 -13.86 -7.95 6.36
C GLN A 58 -14.11 -7.81 4.86
N ALA A 59 -14.59 -8.86 4.19
CA ALA A 59 -14.92 -8.83 2.76
C ALA A 59 -16.08 -7.88 2.46
N GLU A 60 -17.16 -7.92 3.26
CA GLU A 60 -18.32 -7.02 3.14
C GLU A 60 -17.90 -5.56 3.33
N LYS A 61 -17.08 -5.27 4.37
CA LYS A 61 -16.54 -3.93 4.59
C LYS A 61 -15.67 -3.44 3.42
N ASN A 62 -14.88 -4.32 2.82
CA ASN A 62 -14.05 -3.95 1.66
C ASN A 62 -14.91 -3.61 0.43
N VAL A 63 -15.98 -4.37 0.19
CA VAL A 63 -16.93 -4.10 -0.91
C VAL A 63 -17.69 -2.78 -0.67
N GLU A 64 -18.18 -2.55 0.55
CA GLU A 64 -18.87 -1.31 0.94
C GLU A 64 -17.97 -0.07 0.79
N ASP A 65 -16.68 -0.22 1.10
CA ASP A 65 -15.67 0.84 0.95
C ASP A 65 -15.16 1.02 -0.50
N GLY A 66 -15.73 0.32 -1.51
CA GLY A 66 -15.31 0.43 -2.91
C GLY A 66 -13.92 -0.13 -3.19
N ILE A 67 -13.38 -0.95 -2.29
CA ILE A 67 -12.08 -1.61 -2.47
C ILE A 67 -12.33 -2.74 -3.45
N LEU A 68 -12.06 -2.47 -4.73
CA LEU A 68 -11.75 -3.52 -5.68
C LEU A 68 -10.77 -4.46 -4.97
N PHE A 69 -10.99 -5.77 -5.04
CA PHE A 69 -10.09 -6.81 -4.54
C PHE A 69 -8.79 -6.80 -5.38
N VAL A 70 -8.13 -5.64 -5.49
CA VAL A 70 -6.90 -5.46 -6.24
C VAL A 70 -5.81 -6.09 -5.40
N ASN A 71 -5.56 -7.35 -5.73
CA ASN A 71 -4.36 -8.12 -5.45
C ASN A 71 -3.65 -7.69 -4.14
N GLN A 72 -4.12 -8.20 -2.99
CA GLN A 72 -3.54 -7.91 -1.66
C GLN A 72 -2.04 -8.29 -1.54
N ASN A 73 -1.45 -8.89 -2.57
CA ASN A 73 -0.06 -9.30 -2.65
C ASN A 73 0.83 -8.39 -3.51
N ILE A 74 0.33 -7.26 -4.01
CA ILE A 74 1.16 -6.33 -4.80
C ILE A 74 2.24 -5.69 -3.93
N LEU A 75 3.47 -5.68 -4.44
CA LEU A 75 4.62 -5.09 -3.78
C LEU A 75 4.75 -3.61 -4.11
N LEU A 76 5.45 -2.87 -3.26
CA LEU A 76 5.81 -1.47 -3.55
C LEU A 76 6.60 -1.36 -4.87
N ASN A 77 7.48 -2.33 -5.16
CA ASN A 77 8.22 -2.39 -6.42
C ASN A 77 7.30 -2.46 -7.64
N ASP A 78 6.23 -3.26 -7.59
CA ASP A 78 5.34 -3.43 -8.74
C ASP A 78 4.64 -2.11 -9.08
N VAL A 79 4.16 -1.39 -8.06
CA VAL A 79 3.53 -0.08 -8.24
C VAL A 79 4.54 0.97 -8.67
N PHE A 80 5.76 0.93 -8.14
CA PHE A 80 6.83 1.82 -8.55
C PHE A 80 7.18 1.63 -10.03
N ASP A 81 7.28 0.38 -10.51
CA ASP A 81 7.62 0.09 -11.89
C ASP A 81 6.54 0.61 -12.86
N ILE A 82 5.26 0.49 -12.49
CA ILE A 82 4.14 1.10 -13.22
C ILE A 82 4.29 2.63 -13.25
N TYR A 83 4.41 3.26 -12.07
CA TYR A 83 4.60 4.71 -11.96
C TYR A 83 5.79 5.23 -12.77
N PHE A 84 6.94 4.56 -12.66
CA PHE A 84 8.19 5.01 -13.25
C PHE A 84 8.25 4.79 -14.76
N SER A 85 7.60 3.73 -15.27
CA SER A 85 7.45 3.51 -16.71
C SER A 85 6.62 4.61 -17.38
N GLY A 86 5.61 5.14 -16.70
CA GLY A 86 4.76 6.24 -17.18
C GLY A 86 5.44 7.61 -17.26
N LYS A 87 6.58 7.82 -16.60
CA LYS A 87 7.31 9.10 -16.61
C LYS A 87 8.22 9.26 -17.84
N THR A 88 7.64 9.55 -18.99
CA THR A 88 8.38 9.75 -20.26
C THR A 88 8.97 11.15 -20.39
N GLU A 89 8.38 12.16 -19.75
CA GLU A 89 8.84 13.56 -19.79
C GLU A 89 10.14 13.88 -19.01
N LEU A 90 10.74 12.91 -18.30
CA LEU A 90 11.99 13.16 -17.56
C LEU A 90 13.22 13.16 -18.48
N LYS A 91 14.12 14.13 -18.26
CA LYS A 91 15.47 14.09 -18.86
C LYS A 91 16.18 12.80 -18.48
N GLU A 92 16.92 12.23 -19.42
CA GLU A 92 17.60 10.94 -19.27
C GLU A 92 18.50 10.87 -18.02
N SER A 93 19.30 11.91 -17.78
CA SER A 93 20.15 11.99 -16.58
C SER A 93 19.38 11.94 -15.27
N THR A 94 18.20 12.58 -15.22
CA THR A 94 17.33 12.58 -14.04
C THR A 94 16.66 11.23 -13.86
N ARG A 95 16.18 10.63 -14.95
CA ARG A 95 15.60 9.28 -14.95
C ARG A 95 16.61 8.24 -14.46
N SER A 96 17.84 8.27 -14.97
CA SER A 96 18.91 7.37 -14.53
C SER A 96 19.26 7.56 -13.05
N ASN A 97 19.37 8.80 -12.58
CA ASN A 97 19.62 9.07 -11.16
C ASN A 97 18.48 8.56 -10.26
N TYR A 98 17.23 8.81 -10.64
CA TYR A 98 16.07 8.33 -9.88
C TYR A 98 16.00 6.80 -9.82
N LYS A 99 16.23 6.13 -10.95
CA LYS A 99 16.29 4.67 -11.00
C LYS A 99 17.40 4.13 -10.10
N TYR A 100 18.61 4.70 -10.18
CA TYR A 100 19.73 4.34 -9.32
C TYR A 100 19.39 4.48 -7.83
N MET A 101 18.81 5.62 -7.43
CA MET A 101 18.43 5.88 -6.04
C MET A 101 17.38 4.88 -5.55
N TYR A 102 16.39 4.56 -6.37
CA TYR A 102 15.38 3.57 -6.02
C TYR A 102 15.99 2.16 -5.91
N ASP A 103 16.73 1.72 -6.92
CA ASP A 103 17.29 0.37 -7.00
C ASP A 103 18.27 0.10 -5.86
N LYS A 104 19.10 1.09 -5.52
CA LYS A 104 20.12 0.96 -4.48
C LYS A 104 19.55 0.97 -3.06
N PHE A 105 18.56 1.82 -2.78
CA PHE A 105 18.14 2.09 -1.41
C PHE A 105 16.75 1.57 -1.06
N VAL A 106 15.89 1.35 -2.04
CA VAL A 106 14.49 0.93 -1.82
C VAL A 106 14.28 -0.50 -2.29
N ARG A 107 14.65 -0.83 -3.55
CA ARG A 107 14.18 -2.03 -4.27
C ARG A 107 14.36 -3.34 -3.50
N MET A 108 15.51 -3.57 -2.88
CA MET A 108 15.86 -4.87 -2.28
C MET A 108 15.37 -5.09 -0.85
N LYS A 109 14.92 -4.05 -0.15
CA LYS A 109 14.42 -4.20 1.22
C LYS A 109 13.01 -3.62 1.34
N PHE A 110 12.92 -2.29 1.33
CA PHE A 110 11.65 -1.61 1.54
C PHE A 110 10.66 -1.87 0.39
N GLY A 111 11.15 -1.92 -0.84
CA GLY A 111 10.39 -2.17 -2.06
C GLY A 111 9.74 -3.56 -2.15
N MET A 112 10.27 -4.55 -1.43
CA MET A 112 9.73 -5.92 -1.37
C MET A 112 8.55 -6.06 -0.39
N ARG A 113 8.19 -5.00 0.34
CA ARG A 113 7.03 -5.01 1.23
C ARG A 113 5.75 -4.91 0.42
N LYS A 114 4.71 -5.63 0.87
CA LYS A 114 3.36 -5.47 0.33
C LYS A 114 2.88 -4.06 0.59
N ILE A 115 2.41 -3.37 -0.44
CA ILE A 115 2.08 -1.94 -0.33
C ILE A 115 0.96 -1.68 0.68
N SER A 116 0.02 -2.62 0.80
CA SER A 116 -1.10 -2.60 1.74
C SER A 116 -0.70 -2.69 3.22
N LEU A 117 0.51 -3.17 3.50
CA LEU A 117 1.02 -3.32 4.88
C LEU A 117 1.91 -2.15 5.31
N ILE A 118 2.28 -1.25 4.39
CA ILE A 118 3.17 -0.13 4.68
C ILE A 118 2.38 0.99 5.38
N LYS A 119 2.81 1.33 6.59
CA LYS A 119 2.25 2.41 7.41
C LYS A 119 3.15 3.64 7.40
N TYR A 120 2.59 4.76 7.86
CA TYR A 120 3.33 6.00 8.11
C TYR A 120 4.58 5.79 8.96
N SER A 121 4.44 5.02 10.05
CA SER A 121 5.56 4.69 10.95
C SER A 121 6.68 3.94 10.25
N ASP A 122 6.35 3.03 9.32
CA ASP A 122 7.35 2.23 8.60
C ASP A 122 8.18 3.11 7.66
N ILE A 123 7.54 4.09 6.99
CA ILE A 123 8.25 5.04 6.12
C ILE A 123 9.11 5.97 6.96
N ARG A 124 8.60 6.43 8.11
CA ARG A 124 9.36 7.29 9.02
C ARG A 124 10.60 6.58 9.55
N GLU A 125 10.46 5.33 9.98
CA GLU A 125 11.58 4.49 10.41
C GLU A 125 12.58 4.29 9.26
N PHE A 126 12.09 4.00 8.05
CA PHE A 126 12.95 3.88 6.88
C PHE A 126 13.72 5.16 6.59
N TYR A 127 13.10 6.34 6.69
CA TYR A 127 13.80 7.60 6.43
C TYR A 127 14.82 7.89 7.53
N ASN A 128 14.50 7.60 8.79
CA ASN A 128 15.46 7.70 9.90
C ASN A 128 16.67 6.77 9.67
N TYR A 129 16.45 5.55 9.19
CA TYR A 129 17.54 4.64 8.79
C TYR A 129 18.42 5.25 7.69
N LEU A 130 17.81 5.83 6.65
CA LEU A 130 18.57 6.50 5.59
C LEU A 130 19.43 7.66 6.14
N ILE A 131 18.88 8.47 7.04
CA ILE A 131 19.58 9.64 7.61
C ILE A 131 20.68 9.21 8.59
N ASN A 132 20.35 8.36 9.56
CA ASN A 132 21.23 8.05 10.68
C ASN A 132 22.27 6.98 10.34
N ASP A 133 21.86 5.91 9.65
CA ASP A 133 22.74 4.76 9.40
C ASP A 133 23.46 4.87 8.06
N LEU A 134 22.81 5.47 7.06
CA LEU A 134 23.39 5.69 5.73
C LEU A 134 23.86 7.13 5.50
N SER A 135 23.79 7.99 6.52
CA SER A 135 24.25 9.39 6.48
C SER A 135 23.68 10.17 5.29
N PHE A 136 22.41 9.93 4.94
CA PHE A 136 21.77 10.63 3.83
C PHE A 136 21.71 12.12 4.10
N LYS A 137 22.25 12.87 3.14
CA LYS A 137 22.00 14.30 3.08
C LYS A 137 20.52 14.55 2.82
N PRO A 138 19.96 15.62 3.39
CA PRO A 138 18.81 16.33 2.88
C PRO A 138 18.31 16.02 1.46
N ASN A 139 19.03 16.50 0.46
CA ASN A 139 18.60 16.44 -0.94
C ASN A 139 18.45 14.99 -1.44
N SER A 140 19.28 14.07 -0.94
CA SER A 140 19.19 12.65 -1.30
C SER A 140 17.90 12.03 -0.76
N LEU A 141 17.50 12.38 0.46
CA LEU A 141 16.24 11.92 1.04
C LEU A 141 15.02 12.51 0.31
N GLU A 142 15.09 13.78 -0.09
CA GLU A 142 14.05 14.40 -0.91
C GLU A 142 13.86 13.67 -2.25
N ILE A 143 14.94 13.17 -2.86
CA ILE A 143 14.84 12.34 -4.06
C ILE A 143 14.06 11.05 -3.77
N ILE A 144 14.41 10.32 -2.70
CA ILE A 144 13.67 9.10 -2.29
C ILE A 144 12.20 9.42 -2.03
N HIS A 145 11.92 10.49 -1.30
CA HIS A 145 10.54 10.92 -1.02
C HIS A 145 9.77 11.28 -2.30
N SER A 146 10.41 11.98 -3.24
CA SER A 146 9.82 12.35 -4.54
C SER A 146 9.51 11.14 -5.45
N LEU A 147 10.09 9.98 -5.15
CA LEU A 147 9.80 8.72 -5.83
C LEU A 147 8.68 7.96 -5.11
N LEU A 148 8.78 7.82 -3.79
CA LEU A 148 7.82 7.05 -2.98
C LEU A 148 6.45 7.73 -2.90
N HIS A 149 6.41 9.04 -2.66
CA HIS A 149 5.14 9.72 -2.43
C HIS A 149 4.18 9.63 -3.64
N PRO A 150 4.60 9.93 -4.88
CA PRO A 150 3.75 9.72 -6.05
C PRO A 150 3.41 8.24 -6.32
N THR A 151 4.30 7.31 -5.95
CA THR A 151 4.03 5.86 -6.08
C THR A 151 2.88 5.45 -5.17
N PHE A 152 2.86 5.91 -3.92
CA PHE A 152 1.74 5.69 -3.01
C PHE A 152 0.47 6.45 -3.46
N THR A 153 0.61 7.64 -4.04
CA THR A 153 -0.54 8.36 -4.62
C THR A 153 -1.17 7.59 -5.77
N LEU A 154 -0.38 6.98 -6.66
CA LEU A 154 -0.88 6.07 -7.68
C LEU A 154 -1.58 4.87 -7.03
N ALA A 155 -0.98 4.32 -5.96
CA ALA A 155 -1.56 3.19 -5.25
C ALA A 155 -2.93 3.48 -4.64
N VAL A 156 -3.15 4.70 -4.15
CA VAL A 156 -4.46 5.16 -3.67
C VAL A 156 -5.45 5.26 -4.83
N ARG A 157 -5.04 5.84 -5.96
CA ARG A 157 -5.90 6.01 -7.14
C ARG A 157 -6.36 4.68 -7.73
N ASP A 158 -5.48 3.71 -7.77
CA ASP A 158 -5.76 2.36 -8.29
C ASP A 158 -6.47 1.46 -7.25
N GLY A 159 -6.73 1.98 -6.03
CA GLY A 159 -7.45 1.26 -4.98
C GLY A 159 -6.66 0.19 -4.25
N TYR A 160 -5.32 0.15 -4.40
CA TYR A 160 -4.46 -0.78 -3.65
C TYR A 160 -4.37 -0.44 -2.17
N ILE A 161 -4.46 0.85 -1.83
CA ILE A 161 -4.43 1.37 -0.45
C ILE A 161 -5.46 2.50 -0.28
N ARG A 162 -5.92 2.73 0.96
CA ARG A 162 -6.95 3.74 1.25
C ARG A 162 -6.40 5.16 1.33
N CYS A 163 -5.22 5.32 1.92
CA CYS A 163 -4.58 6.60 2.17
C CYS A 163 -3.10 6.49 1.81
N ASN A 164 -2.47 7.60 1.44
CA ASN A 164 -1.04 7.62 1.16
C ASN A 164 -0.26 7.66 2.48
N PRO A 165 0.50 6.59 2.84
CA PRO A 165 1.22 6.53 4.11
C PRO A 165 2.39 7.52 4.21
N SER A 166 2.77 8.21 3.13
CA SER A 166 3.86 9.19 3.13
C SER A 166 3.38 10.64 3.30
N ASP A 167 2.07 10.87 3.39
CA ASP A 167 1.49 12.21 3.54
C ASP A 167 1.97 12.88 4.84
N GLY A 168 2.38 14.15 4.75
CA GLY A 168 2.89 14.93 5.89
C GLY A 168 4.34 14.61 6.31
N LEU A 169 4.87 13.44 5.94
CA LEU A 169 6.16 12.92 6.42
C LEU A 169 7.35 13.83 6.06
N ARG A 170 7.28 14.51 4.91
CA ARG A 170 8.29 15.49 4.48
C ARG A 170 8.44 16.66 5.47
N GLY A 171 7.31 17.16 5.98
CA GLY A 171 7.30 18.27 6.93
C GLY A 171 7.85 17.84 8.28
N ASP A 172 7.44 16.66 8.74
CA ASP A 172 7.84 16.11 10.03
C ASP A 172 9.34 15.86 10.10
N ILE A 173 9.94 15.32 9.04
CA ILE A 173 11.37 15.03 9.00
C ILE A 173 12.23 16.30 8.93
N LYS A 174 11.74 17.33 8.24
CA LYS A 174 12.43 18.64 8.24
C LYS A 174 12.45 19.28 9.62
N LYS A 175 11.37 19.14 10.38
CA LYS A 175 11.26 19.64 11.75
C LYS A 175 12.17 18.86 12.71
N SER A 176 12.25 17.54 12.56
CA SER A 176 13.02 16.69 13.50
C SER A 176 14.54 16.77 13.30
N HIS A 177 15.03 17.14 12.11
CA HIS A 177 16.46 17.12 11.79
C HIS A 177 17.09 18.51 11.53
N CYS A 178 16.44 19.63 11.91
CA CYS A 178 16.96 21.00 11.73
C CYS A 178 17.61 21.22 10.36
N TRP A 179 16.83 20.99 9.31
CA TRP A 179 17.32 20.86 7.96
C TRP A 179 17.72 22.22 7.36
N GLU A 180 19.00 22.58 7.44
CA GLU A 180 19.57 23.72 6.73
C GLU A 180 19.79 23.38 5.25
N LYS A 181 19.25 24.22 4.34
CA LYS A 181 19.58 24.11 2.92
C LYS A 181 20.93 24.78 2.69
N PRO A 182 21.92 24.11 2.10
CA PRO A 182 23.14 24.79 1.71
C PRO A 182 22.80 25.87 0.66
N GLN A 183 23.16 27.11 0.92
CA GLN A 183 23.08 28.19 -0.06
C GLN A 183 23.99 27.83 -1.24
N ARG A 184 23.39 27.57 -2.40
CA ARG A 184 24.14 27.51 -3.65
C ARG A 184 24.59 28.93 -3.96
N HIS A 185 25.87 29.22 -3.75
CA HIS A 185 26.46 30.44 -4.29
C HIS A 185 26.44 30.28 -5.82
N ALA A 186 25.76 31.18 -6.51
CA ALA A 186 25.92 31.29 -7.96
C ALA A 186 27.38 31.70 -8.21
N LEU A 187 28.04 31.09 -9.20
CA LEU A 187 29.36 31.57 -9.63
C LEU A 187 29.22 33.06 -9.95
N THR A 188 29.94 33.90 -9.24
CA THR A 188 30.04 35.32 -9.56
C THR A 188 30.86 35.50 -10.83
N GLU A 189 30.50 36.48 -11.66
CA GLU A 189 31.12 36.75 -12.98
C GLU A 189 32.67 36.85 -12.92
N ALA A 190 33.22 37.20 -11.75
CA ALA A 190 34.66 37.28 -11.51
C ALA A 190 35.42 35.93 -11.59
N GLU A 191 34.76 34.80 -11.31
CA GLU A 191 35.41 33.47 -11.31
C GLU A 191 35.47 32.84 -12.71
N GLN A 192 34.67 33.31 -13.67
CA GLN A 192 34.63 32.78 -15.03
C GLN A 192 35.78 33.28 -15.92
N GLY A 193 36.44 34.39 -15.53
CA GLY A 193 37.53 35.00 -16.32
C GLY A 193 38.92 34.44 -16.05
N ALA A 194 39.12 33.65 -14.98
CA ALA A 194 40.45 33.19 -14.56
C ALA A 194 40.95 31.91 -15.28
N GLU A 195 40.10 31.23 -16.04
CA GLU A 195 40.46 30.03 -16.83
C GLU A 195 40.76 30.34 -18.32
N SER A 196 40.76 31.61 -18.71
CA SER A 196 40.99 32.05 -20.10
C SER A 196 42.27 32.88 -20.31
N SER A 197 43.27 32.77 -19.43
CA SER A 197 44.60 33.41 -19.60
C SER A 197 45.72 32.41 -19.55
#